data_AF-A0AB34H433-F1
#
_entry.id   AF-A0AB34H433-F1
#
_cell.length_a   1.000
_cell.length_b   1.000
_cell.length_c   1.000
_cell.angle_alpha   90.00
_cell.angle_beta   90.00
_cell.angle_gamma   90.00
#
_symmetry.space_group_name_H-M   'P 1'
#
loop_
_entity.id
_entity.type
_entity.pdbx_description
1 polymer ?
#
loop_
_entity_poly.entity_id
_entity_poly.type
_entity_poly.pdbx_seq_one_letter_code
_entity_poly.pdbx_strand_id
1 'polypeptide(L)'
;MLMRYPGDKVRETEEDREVSQLKQWIAALMMSIAKEEEIAAELELKARIFHFGEYKGDQEDKLLESLTRKVLDVYRHCVGSQQESSLGTVKMLAAIERQLDELLENLERVPQARLEQAEKAKEKERRLRLREEQLKLQKQLQEERLQRAQARAQAEVKRKRGRRLVCRSRPPALKSKEESAPELAVKGTWEQLFFFT
;
A
#
# COMPACT_ATOMS: atom_id res chain seq x y z
N MET A 1 -91.91 -7.48 37.67
CA MET A 1 -91.62 -8.77 36.99
C MET A 1 -91.27 -8.43 35.55
N LEU A 2 -89.99 -8.31 35.22
CA LEU A 2 -89.55 -7.90 33.87
C LEU A 2 -89.72 -9.09 32.90
N MET A 3 -90.61 -8.94 31.93
CA MET A 3 -90.76 -9.84 30.78
C MET A 3 -89.45 -9.79 29.96
N ARG A 4 -88.70 -10.89 29.92
CA ARG A 4 -87.59 -11.04 28.95
C ARG A 4 -88.21 -11.12 27.55
N TYR A 5 -87.77 -10.26 26.63
CA TYR A 5 -88.28 -10.22 25.28
C TYR A 5 -87.72 -11.39 24.45
N PRO A 6 -88.49 -11.97 23.50
CA PRO A 6 -88.05 -13.10 22.68
C PRO A 6 -86.77 -12.83 21.88
N GLY A 7 -86.49 -11.56 21.55
CA GLY A 7 -85.24 -11.15 20.89
C GLY A 7 -83.98 -11.25 21.76
N ASP A 8 -84.10 -11.34 23.08
CA ASP A 8 -82.96 -11.53 23.99
C ASP A 8 -82.56 -13.01 24.06
N LYS A 9 -83.52 -13.92 23.91
CA LYS A 9 -83.30 -15.37 23.88
C LYS A 9 -82.59 -15.82 22.60
N VAL A 10 -82.93 -15.21 21.46
CA VAL A 10 -82.31 -15.50 20.17
C VAL A 10 -80.87 -14.98 20.13
N ARG A 11 -80.63 -13.76 20.64
CA ARG A 11 -79.28 -13.19 20.76
C ARG A 11 -78.37 -14.01 21.68
N GLU A 12 -78.88 -14.46 22.82
CA GLU A 12 -78.17 -15.37 23.74
C GLU A 12 -77.72 -16.66 23.02
N THR A 13 -78.56 -17.23 22.14
CA THR A 13 -78.20 -18.44 21.38
C THR A 13 -77.21 -18.22 20.22
N GLU A 14 -77.17 -17.02 19.65
CA GLU A 14 -76.19 -16.64 18.62
C GLU A 14 -74.82 -16.39 19.24
N GLU A 15 -74.80 -15.65 20.36
CA GLU A 15 -73.61 -15.43 21.19
C GLU A 15 -73.03 -16.77 21.69
N ASP A 16 -73.87 -17.72 22.14
CA ASP A 16 -73.43 -19.06 22.54
C ASP A 16 -72.80 -19.86 21.40
N ARG A 17 -73.29 -19.68 20.16
CA ARG A 17 -72.72 -20.34 18.95
C ARG A 17 -71.37 -19.75 18.61
N GLU A 18 -71.23 -18.43 18.63
CA GLU A 18 -69.96 -17.75 18.38
C GLU A 18 -68.92 -18.13 19.44
N VAL A 19 -69.31 -18.13 20.72
CA VAL A 19 -68.45 -18.59 21.83
C VAL A 19 -68.04 -20.06 21.64
N SER A 20 -68.96 -20.91 21.17
CA SER A 20 -68.66 -22.32 20.89
C SER A 20 -67.69 -22.50 19.71
N GLN A 21 -67.85 -21.69 18.66
CA GLN A 21 -66.94 -21.68 17.50
C GLN A 21 -65.54 -21.18 17.90
N LEU A 22 -65.46 -20.10 18.67
CA LEU A 22 -64.19 -19.58 19.18
C LEU A 22 -63.48 -20.61 20.07
N LYS A 23 -64.21 -21.32 20.94
CA LYS A 23 -63.65 -22.43 21.73
C LYS A 23 -63.07 -23.55 20.85
N GLN A 24 -63.74 -23.90 19.77
CA GLN A 24 -63.23 -24.90 18.82
C GLN A 24 -61.97 -24.43 18.10
N TRP A 25 -61.93 -23.16 17.66
CA TRP A 25 -60.73 -22.59 17.04
C TRP A 25 -59.56 -22.49 18.01
N ILE A 26 -59.81 -22.09 19.25
CA ILE A 26 -58.79 -22.09 20.32
C ILE A 26 -58.25 -23.51 20.51
N ALA A 27 -59.12 -24.52 20.61
CA ALA A 27 -58.68 -25.91 20.75
C ALA A 27 -57.84 -26.38 19.56
N ALA A 28 -58.26 -26.05 18.32
CA ALA A 28 -57.52 -26.40 17.11
C ALA A 28 -56.14 -25.70 17.05
N LEU A 29 -56.07 -24.41 17.39
CA LEU A 29 -54.82 -23.67 17.46
C LEU A 29 -53.89 -24.20 18.55
N MET A 30 -54.43 -24.53 19.73
CA MET A 30 -53.65 -25.16 20.81
C MET A 30 -53.06 -26.51 20.38
N MET A 31 -53.84 -27.33 19.66
CA MET A 31 -53.34 -28.58 19.08
C MET A 31 -52.24 -28.34 18.03
N SER A 32 -52.41 -27.31 17.19
CA SER A 32 -51.38 -26.94 16.20
C SER A 32 -50.10 -26.45 16.86
N ILE A 33 -50.20 -25.64 17.92
CA ILE A 33 -49.05 -25.16 18.69
C ILE A 33 -48.31 -26.34 19.31
N ALA A 34 -49.03 -27.23 20.00
CA ALA A 34 -48.41 -28.40 20.62
C ALA A 34 -47.68 -29.29 19.61
N LYS A 35 -48.25 -29.47 18.41
CA LYS A 35 -47.61 -30.21 17.32
C LYS A 35 -46.36 -29.50 16.80
N GLU A 36 -46.40 -28.18 16.63
CA GLU A 36 -45.25 -27.40 16.17
C GLU A 36 -44.13 -27.40 17.21
N GLU A 37 -44.47 -27.32 18.50
CA GLU A 37 -43.53 -27.43 19.62
C GLU A 37 -42.86 -28.81 19.66
N GLU A 38 -43.61 -29.89 19.43
CA GLU A 38 -43.06 -31.26 19.32
C GLU A 38 -42.06 -31.37 18.16
N ILE A 39 -42.41 -30.83 16.98
CA ILE A 39 -41.52 -30.80 15.80
C ILE A 39 -40.26 -29.98 16.09
N ALA A 40 -40.41 -28.81 16.72
CA ALA A 40 -39.28 -27.97 17.09
C ALA A 40 -38.31 -28.68 18.05
N ALA A 41 -38.84 -29.37 19.06
CA ALA A 41 -38.04 -30.14 20.01
C ALA A 41 -37.33 -31.33 19.32
N GLU A 42 -38.00 -32.02 18.40
CA GLU A 42 -37.40 -33.12 17.63
C GLU A 42 -36.25 -32.63 16.74
N LEU A 43 -36.44 -31.48 16.07
CA LEU A 43 -35.41 -30.86 15.23
C LEU A 43 -34.22 -30.38 16.05
N GLU A 44 -34.46 -29.79 17.22
CA GLU A 44 -33.40 -29.37 18.13
C GLU A 44 -32.58 -30.56 18.61
N LEU A 45 -33.23 -31.67 19.00
CA LEU A 45 -32.55 -32.89 19.40
C LEU A 45 -31.70 -33.44 18.25
N LYS A 46 -32.24 -33.52 17.04
CA LYS A 46 -31.49 -33.94 15.85
C LYS A 46 -30.26 -33.06 15.65
N ALA A 47 -30.42 -31.74 15.69
CA ALA A 47 -29.31 -30.81 15.52
C ALA A 47 -28.23 -31.02 16.59
N ARG A 48 -28.59 -31.18 17.86
CA ARG A 48 -27.63 -31.48 18.95
C ARG A 48 -26.88 -32.79 18.71
N ILE A 49 -27.56 -33.84 18.24
CA ILE A 49 -26.94 -35.14 17.93
C ILE A 49 -25.88 -35.00 16.83
N PHE A 50 -26.18 -34.26 15.76
CA PHE A 50 -25.22 -34.01 14.67
C PHE A 50 -24.00 -33.20 15.10
N HIS A 51 -24.11 -32.40 16.17
CA HIS A 51 -23.05 -31.52 16.66
C HIS A 51 -22.38 -31.99 17.96
N PHE A 52 -22.38 -33.30 18.25
CA PHE A 52 -21.77 -33.88 19.45
C PHE A 52 -22.24 -33.24 20.78
N GLY A 53 -23.51 -32.83 20.84
CA GLY A 53 -24.12 -32.27 22.05
C GLY A 53 -24.07 -30.74 22.17
N GLU A 54 -23.38 -30.03 21.27
CA GLU A 54 -23.36 -28.56 21.23
C GLU A 54 -24.10 -28.03 20.00
N TYR A 55 -25.34 -27.56 20.15
CA TYR A 55 -26.00 -26.86 19.04
C TYR A 55 -25.29 -25.53 18.76
N LYS A 56 -24.69 -25.41 17.57
CA LYS A 56 -23.87 -24.25 17.14
C LYS A 56 -24.52 -23.46 16.00
N GLY A 57 -25.85 -23.43 15.92
CA GLY A 57 -26.58 -22.73 14.85
C GLY A 57 -26.08 -21.30 14.59
N ASP A 58 -25.91 -20.50 15.64
CA ASP A 58 -25.40 -19.13 15.52
C ASP A 58 -24.00 -19.03 14.88
N GLN A 59 -23.14 -20.02 15.07
CA GLN A 59 -21.80 -20.04 14.49
C GLN A 59 -21.86 -20.42 13.01
N GLU A 60 -22.73 -21.38 12.67
CA GLU A 60 -22.97 -21.80 11.29
C GLU A 60 -23.63 -20.69 10.47
N ASP A 61 -24.60 -19.98 11.05
CA ASP A 61 -25.25 -18.83 10.41
C ASP A 61 -24.26 -17.71 10.12
N LYS A 62 -23.39 -17.38 11.09
CA LYS A 62 -22.29 -16.41 10.89
C LYS A 62 -21.34 -16.85 9.78
N LEU A 63 -21.02 -18.14 9.70
CA LEU A 63 -20.19 -18.69 8.64
C LEU A 63 -20.89 -18.58 7.28
N LEU A 64 -22.18 -18.89 7.21
CA LEU A 64 -22.98 -18.81 5.99
C LEU A 64 -23.13 -17.37 5.50
N GLU A 65 -23.33 -16.41 6.41
CA GLU A 65 -23.32 -14.98 6.09
C GLU A 65 -21.96 -14.53 5.55
N SER A 66 -20.87 -14.94 6.19
CA SER A 66 -19.51 -14.64 5.74
C SER A 66 -19.23 -15.19 4.34
N LEU A 67 -19.66 -16.43 4.09
CA LEU A 67 -19.54 -17.04 2.77
C LEU A 67 -20.39 -16.30 1.73
N THR A 68 -21.63 -15.95 2.08
CA THR A 68 -22.53 -15.19 1.20
C THR A 68 -21.93 -13.84 0.83
N ARG A 69 -21.32 -13.13 1.80
CA ARG A 69 -20.59 -11.87 1.54
C ARG A 69 -19.41 -12.07 0.58
N LYS A 70 -18.59 -13.11 0.78
CA LYS A 70 -17.48 -13.42 -0.13
C LYS A 70 -17.96 -13.73 -1.55
N VAL A 71 -19.03 -14.51 -1.69
CA VAL A 71 -19.61 -14.80 -3.00
C VAL A 71 -20.10 -13.53 -3.68
N LEU A 72 -20.74 -12.63 -2.92
CA LEU A 72 -21.20 -11.33 -3.41
C LEU A 72 -20.02 -10.46 -3.86
N ASP A 73 -18.92 -10.43 -3.11
CA ASP A 73 -17.72 -9.70 -3.50
C ASP A 73 -17.12 -10.24 -4.80
N VAL A 74 -17.03 -11.56 -4.95
CA VAL A 74 -16.54 -12.17 -6.21
C VAL A 74 -17.49 -11.86 -7.37
N TYR A 75 -18.81 -11.99 -7.16
CA TYR A 75 -19.82 -11.67 -8.17
C TYR A 75 -19.70 -10.23 -8.67
N ARG A 76 -19.49 -9.27 -7.75
CA ARG A 76 -19.26 -7.85 -8.07
C ARG A 76 -18.08 -7.62 -9.01
N HIS A 77 -16.97 -8.27 -8.73
CA HIS A 77 -15.73 -8.07 -9.48
C HIS A 77 -15.75 -8.81 -10.83
N CYS A 78 -16.42 -9.95 -10.91
CA CYS A 78 -16.41 -10.81 -12.10
C CYS A 78 -17.59 -10.55 -13.06
N VAL A 79 -18.78 -10.27 -12.54
CA VAL A 79 -20.03 -10.18 -13.32
C VAL A 79 -20.60 -8.75 -13.35
N GLY A 80 -20.50 -8.03 -12.22
CA GLY A 80 -20.98 -6.65 -12.08
C GLY A 80 -22.18 -6.51 -11.12
N SER A 81 -22.56 -5.26 -10.82
CA SER A 81 -23.43 -4.94 -9.68
C SER A 81 -24.94 -4.81 -9.96
N GLN A 82 -25.38 -5.04 -11.20
CA GLN A 82 -26.73 -4.65 -11.65
C GLN A 82 -27.87 -5.51 -11.08
N GLN A 83 -27.62 -6.72 -10.58
CA GLN A 83 -28.67 -7.67 -10.13
C GLN A 83 -28.52 -8.18 -8.69
N GLU A 84 -27.61 -7.59 -7.90
CA GLU A 84 -27.21 -8.11 -6.58
C GLU A 84 -28.35 -8.31 -5.59
N SER A 85 -29.32 -7.39 -5.55
CA SER A 85 -30.35 -7.34 -4.51
C SER A 85 -31.47 -8.39 -4.67
N SER A 86 -31.50 -9.12 -5.78
CA SER A 86 -32.56 -10.10 -6.08
C SER A 86 -32.06 -11.55 -6.23
N LEU A 87 -30.74 -11.76 -6.19
CA LEU A 87 -30.14 -13.06 -6.46
C LEU A 87 -29.80 -13.78 -5.16
N GLY A 88 -30.19 -15.05 -5.07
CA GLY A 88 -29.69 -15.94 -4.02
C GLY A 88 -28.24 -16.36 -4.31
N THR A 89 -27.51 -16.76 -3.27
CA THR A 89 -26.09 -17.15 -3.33
C THR A 89 -25.79 -18.20 -4.41
N VAL A 90 -26.66 -19.20 -4.56
CA VAL A 90 -26.52 -20.26 -5.57
C VAL A 90 -26.61 -19.70 -7.00
N LYS A 91 -27.50 -18.75 -7.24
CA LYS A 91 -27.64 -18.09 -8.55
C LYS A 91 -26.41 -17.22 -8.85
N MET A 92 -25.85 -16.55 -7.83
CA MET A 92 -24.60 -15.81 -7.99
C MET A 92 -23.44 -16.73 -8.37
N LEU A 93 -23.30 -17.89 -7.71
CA LEU A 93 -22.28 -18.89 -8.03
C LEU A 93 -22.40 -19.41 -9.47
N ALA A 94 -23.61 -19.78 -9.91
CA ALA A 94 -23.84 -20.23 -11.28
C ALA A 94 -23.50 -19.15 -12.33
N ALA A 95 -23.74 -17.88 -12.01
CA ALA A 95 -23.36 -16.78 -12.89
C ALA A 95 -21.84 -16.58 -12.95
N ILE A 96 -21.13 -16.73 -11.82
CA ILE A 96 -19.66 -16.69 -11.77
C ILE A 96 -19.06 -17.82 -12.59
N GLU A 97 -19.57 -19.05 -12.41
CA GLU A 97 -19.12 -20.24 -13.16
C GLU A 97 -19.29 -20.03 -14.66
N ARG A 98 -20.46 -19.56 -15.10
CA ARG A 98 -20.70 -19.23 -16.52
C ARG A 98 -19.73 -18.16 -17.04
N GLN A 99 -19.45 -17.10 -16.28
CA GLN A 99 -18.46 -16.09 -16.70
C GLN A 99 -17.06 -16.68 -16.82
N LEU A 100 -16.67 -17.57 -15.91
CA LEU A 100 -15.39 -18.26 -15.96
C LEU A 100 -15.28 -19.13 -17.21
N ASP A 101 -16.32 -19.91 -17.53
CA ASP A 101 -16.37 -20.73 -18.74
C ASP A 101 -16.28 -19.89 -20.01
N GLU A 102 -17.07 -18.81 -20.10
CA GLU A 102 -17.03 -17.87 -21.23
C GLU A 102 -15.62 -17.28 -21.42
N LEU A 103 -14.93 -16.92 -20.34
CA LEU A 103 -13.56 -16.40 -20.40
C LEU A 103 -12.55 -17.46 -20.84
N LEU A 104 -12.69 -18.71 -20.38
CA LEU A 104 -11.83 -19.81 -20.79
C LEU A 104 -12.00 -20.14 -22.27
N GLU A 105 -13.24 -20.23 -22.76
CA GLU A 105 -13.51 -20.42 -24.19
C GLU A 105 -12.91 -19.30 -25.03
N ASN A 106 -13.05 -18.04 -24.57
CA ASN A 106 -12.47 -16.91 -25.27
C ASN A 106 -10.94 -16.97 -25.31
N LEU A 107 -10.31 -17.44 -24.23
CA LEU A 107 -8.86 -17.62 -24.14
C LEU A 107 -8.35 -18.66 -25.14
N GLU A 108 -9.06 -19.78 -25.30
CA GLU A 108 -8.71 -20.82 -26.28
C GLU A 108 -8.84 -20.34 -27.73
N ARG A 109 -9.78 -19.43 -28.00
CA ARG A 109 -10.01 -18.86 -29.34
C ARG A 109 -9.01 -17.76 -29.71
N VAL A 110 -8.15 -17.31 -28.81
CA VAL A 110 -7.21 -16.22 -29.09
C VAL A 110 -6.18 -16.65 -30.16
N PRO A 111 -6.04 -15.91 -31.28
CA PRO A 111 -5.04 -16.22 -32.30
C PRO A 111 -3.61 -16.12 -31.76
N GLN A 112 -2.76 -17.08 -32.08
CA GLN A 112 -1.34 -17.11 -31.68
C GLN A 112 -0.60 -15.81 -32.01
N ALA A 113 -0.88 -15.20 -33.17
CA ALA A 113 -0.28 -13.93 -33.56
C ALA A 113 -0.53 -12.78 -32.56
N ARG A 114 -1.74 -12.72 -31.95
CA ARG A 114 -2.05 -11.73 -30.92
C ARG A 114 -1.32 -12.02 -29.61
N LEU A 115 -1.18 -13.30 -29.25
CA LEU A 115 -0.42 -13.72 -28.06
C LEU A 115 1.04 -13.31 -28.18
N GLU A 116 1.68 -13.63 -29.31
CA GLU A 116 3.08 -13.22 -29.54
C GLU A 116 3.28 -11.71 -29.50
N GLN A 117 2.33 -10.94 -30.06
CA GLN A 117 2.40 -9.47 -30.01
C GLN A 117 2.29 -8.97 -28.56
N ALA A 118 1.39 -9.53 -27.76
CA ALA A 118 1.23 -9.19 -26.35
C ALA A 118 2.49 -9.57 -25.54
N GLU A 119 3.08 -10.74 -25.78
CA GLU A 119 4.32 -11.17 -25.15
C GLU A 119 5.49 -10.25 -25.51
N LYS A 120 5.67 -9.94 -26.79
CA LYS A 120 6.69 -9.00 -27.28
C LYS A 120 6.51 -7.61 -26.65
N ALA A 121 5.28 -7.13 -26.52
CA ALA A 121 4.98 -5.86 -25.88
C ALA A 121 5.33 -5.87 -24.38
N LYS A 122 4.90 -6.90 -23.64
CA LYS A 122 5.18 -7.06 -22.21
C LYS A 122 6.69 -7.18 -21.93
N GLU A 123 7.40 -7.94 -22.74
CA GLU A 123 8.85 -8.09 -22.62
C GLU A 123 9.58 -6.78 -22.99
N LYS A 124 9.11 -6.04 -24.00
CA LYS A 124 9.64 -4.72 -24.33
C LYS A 124 9.45 -3.74 -23.16
N GLU A 125 8.27 -3.70 -22.56
CA GLU A 125 7.98 -2.86 -21.39
C GLU A 125 8.90 -3.22 -20.22
N ARG A 126 9.04 -4.52 -19.90
CA ARG A 126 9.94 -5.00 -18.86
C ARG A 126 11.39 -4.53 -19.09
N ARG A 127 11.89 -4.62 -20.33
CA ARG A 127 13.23 -4.15 -20.68
C ARG A 127 13.38 -2.64 -20.51
N LEU A 128 12.37 -1.87 -20.88
CA LEU A 128 12.39 -0.41 -20.71
C LEU A 128 12.41 -0.03 -19.23
N ARG A 129 11.56 -0.65 -18.40
CA ARG A 129 11.54 -0.44 -16.94
C ARG A 129 12.91 -0.70 -16.32
N LEU A 130 13.54 -1.83 -16.66
CA LEU A 130 14.88 -2.17 -16.15
C LEU A 130 15.95 -1.15 -16.58
N ARG A 131 15.92 -0.68 -17.84
CA ARG A 131 16.86 0.35 -18.33
C ARG A 131 16.66 1.68 -17.61
N GLU A 132 15.41 2.08 -17.38
CA GLU A 132 15.09 3.30 -16.64
C GLU A 132 15.58 3.23 -15.19
N GLU A 133 15.40 2.10 -14.52
CA GLU A 133 15.90 1.86 -13.17
C GLU A 133 17.43 1.96 -13.11
N GLN A 134 18.14 1.33 -14.07
CA GLN A 134 19.60 1.43 -14.15
C GLN A 134 20.08 2.86 -14.41
N LEU A 135 19.45 3.58 -15.34
CA LEU A 135 19.78 4.97 -15.62
C LEU A 135 19.51 5.88 -14.43
N LYS A 136 18.41 5.66 -13.69
CA LYS A 136 18.10 6.39 -12.44
C LYS A 136 19.19 6.16 -11.40
N LEU A 137 19.61 4.91 -11.19
CA LEU A 137 20.68 4.59 -10.25
C LEU A 137 22.02 5.23 -10.65
N GLN A 138 22.38 5.18 -11.94
CA GLN A 138 23.60 5.81 -12.43
C GLN A 138 23.58 7.33 -12.24
N LYS A 139 22.44 7.98 -12.51
CA LYS A 139 22.24 9.41 -12.28
C LYS A 139 22.40 9.77 -10.81
N GLN A 140 21.80 9.00 -9.90
CA GLN A 140 21.94 9.22 -8.46
C GLN A 140 23.40 9.12 -8.00
N LEU A 141 24.13 8.10 -8.46
CA LEU A 141 25.55 7.94 -8.14
C LEU A 141 26.39 9.10 -8.70
N GLN A 142 26.09 9.57 -9.90
CA GLN A 142 26.78 10.72 -10.50
C GLN A 142 26.48 12.02 -9.74
N GLU A 143 25.22 12.21 -9.36
CA GLU A 143 24.78 13.35 -8.56
C GLU A 143 25.46 13.36 -7.19
N GLU A 144 25.53 12.22 -6.50
CA GLU A 144 26.21 12.09 -5.21
C GLU A 144 27.71 12.45 -5.33
N ARG A 145 28.37 12.01 -6.41
CA ARG A 145 29.77 12.37 -6.69
C ARG A 145 29.95 13.87 -6.89
N LEU A 146 29.07 14.48 -7.67
CA LEU A 146 29.07 15.92 -7.92
C LEU A 146 28.85 16.69 -6.61
N GLN A 147 27.84 16.31 -5.83
CA GLN A 147 27.54 16.91 -4.53
C GLN A 147 28.75 16.78 -3.57
N ARG A 148 29.40 15.62 -3.52
CA ARG A 148 30.59 15.40 -2.69
C ARG A 148 31.77 16.26 -3.13
N ALA A 149 31.99 16.42 -4.43
CA ALA A 149 33.04 17.29 -4.97
C ALA A 149 32.75 18.77 -4.67
N GLN A 150 31.50 19.21 -4.84
CA GLN A 150 31.07 20.56 -4.48
C GLN A 150 31.26 20.84 -2.99
N ALA A 151 30.85 19.92 -2.11
CA ALA A 151 31.05 20.05 -0.67
C ALA A 151 32.53 20.18 -0.29
N ARG A 152 33.43 19.42 -0.95
CA ARG A 152 34.89 19.55 -0.75
C ARG A 152 35.42 20.91 -1.22
N ALA A 153 34.90 21.46 -2.31
CA ALA A 153 35.31 22.75 -2.84
C ALA A 153 34.81 23.92 -1.97
N GLN A 154 33.61 23.80 -1.39
CA GLN A 154 33.03 24.79 -0.48
C GLN A 154 33.57 24.69 0.96
N ALA A 155 34.16 23.56 1.33
CA ALA A 155 34.72 23.36 2.67
C ALA A 155 35.80 24.43 2.96
N GLU A 156 35.78 24.96 4.18
CA GLU A 156 36.70 26.01 4.58
C GLU A 156 38.16 25.57 4.44
N VAL A 157 38.90 26.26 3.57
CA VAL A 157 40.33 26.00 3.36
C VAL A 157 41.08 26.46 4.62
N LYS A 158 41.43 25.50 5.49
CA LYS A 158 42.28 25.75 6.65
C LYS A 158 43.64 26.27 6.19
N ARG A 159 43.83 27.58 6.24
CA ARG A 159 45.10 28.23 5.94
C ARG A 159 46.11 27.84 7.00
N LYS A 160 46.97 26.87 6.67
CA LYS A 160 48.14 26.57 7.47
C LYS A 160 49.03 27.81 7.43
N ARG A 161 49.17 28.51 8.55
CA ARG A 161 50.27 29.46 8.71
C ARG A 161 51.54 28.63 8.57
N GLY A 162 52.27 28.85 7.47
CA GLY A 162 53.53 28.14 7.21
C GLY A 162 54.56 28.45 8.30
N ARG A 163 55.79 27.93 8.14
CA ARG A 163 56.89 28.32 9.01
C ARG A 163 57.07 29.83 8.97
N ARG A 164 57.16 30.47 10.14
CA ARG A 164 57.34 31.92 10.26
C ARG A 164 58.60 32.30 9.49
N LEU A 165 58.49 33.32 8.63
CA LEU A 165 59.64 33.84 7.89
C LEU A 165 60.70 34.28 8.91
N VAL A 166 61.88 33.65 8.85
CA VAL A 166 63.02 34.03 9.67
C VAL A 166 63.80 35.09 8.90
N CYS A 167 63.94 36.28 9.48
CA CYS A 167 64.76 37.34 8.89
C CYS A 167 66.22 36.87 8.82
N ARG A 168 66.83 37.01 7.65
CA ARG A 168 68.28 36.82 7.48
C ARG A 168 69.01 38.09 7.92
N SER A 169 70.29 37.97 8.23
CA SER A 169 71.13 39.13 8.54
C SER A 169 71.02 40.19 7.43
N ARG A 170 70.92 41.46 7.83
CA ARG A 170 70.80 42.58 6.91
C ARG A 170 72.17 42.78 6.21
N PRO A 171 72.23 42.84 4.87
CA PRO A 171 73.49 43.04 4.18
C PRO A 171 74.14 44.38 4.60
N PRO A 172 75.49 44.45 4.64
CA PRO A 172 76.20 45.66 5.05
C PRO A 172 75.81 46.85 4.17
N ALA A 173 75.59 48.02 4.80
CA ALA A 173 75.30 49.23 4.06
C ALA A 173 76.51 49.59 3.17
N LEU A 174 76.26 49.81 1.88
CA LEU A 174 77.27 50.28 0.93
C LEU A 174 77.71 51.68 1.35
N LYS A 175 79.01 51.85 1.63
CA LYS A 175 79.60 53.16 1.86
C LYS A 175 79.67 53.89 0.51
N SER A 176 79.03 55.05 0.42
CA SER A 176 79.19 55.95 -0.73
C SER A 176 80.64 56.46 -0.76
N LYS A 177 81.29 56.36 -1.92
CA LYS A 177 82.64 56.86 -2.17
C LYS A 177 82.53 58.34 -2.58
N GLU A 178 83.03 59.26 -1.76
CA GLU A 178 83.26 60.64 -2.18
C GLU A 178 84.41 60.69 -3.20
N GLU A 179 84.21 61.40 -4.31
CA GLU A 179 85.20 61.60 -5.38
C GLU A 179 85.90 62.96 -5.23
N SER A 180 87.24 62.95 -5.18
CA SER A 180 88.15 64.03 -5.61
C SER A 180 89.60 63.54 -5.46
N ALA A 181 90.60 63.73 -6.33
CA ALA A 181 90.82 64.16 -7.71
C ALA A 181 92.25 63.62 -8.09
N PRO A 182 92.72 63.64 -9.35
CA PRO A 182 93.90 62.87 -9.77
C PRO A 182 95.23 63.65 -9.68
N GLU A 183 96.20 63.17 -8.89
CA GLU A 183 97.60 63.64 -8.91
C GLU A 183 98.48 62.74 -9.78
N LEU A 184 98.54 63.05 -11.08
CA LEU A 184 99.56 62.56 -12.00
C LEU A 184 100.86 63.37 -11.82
N ALA A 185 101.61 63.18 -10.72
CA ALA A 185 102.90 63.87 -10.54
C ALA A 185 103.89 63.21 -9.54
N VAL A 186 103.86 61.88 -9.34
CA VAL A 186 104.92 61.17 -8.57
C VAL A 186 105.35 59.87 -9.28
N LYS A 187 105.56 59.96 -10.60
CA LYS A 187 106.31 58.94 -11.36
C LYS A 187 107.81 59.06 -11.01
N GLY A 188 108.49 57.93 -10.85
CA GLY A 188 109.90 57.81 -11.27
C GLY A 188 110.99 58.20 -10.27
N THR A 189 110.69 58.67 -9.06
CA THR A 189 111.72 59.01 -8.05
C THR A 189 112.23 57.81 -7.25
N TRP A 190 111.41 56.78 -7.03
CA TRP A 190 111.79 55.64 -6.18
C TRP A 190 112.74 54.64 -6.88
N GLU A 191 112.58 54.44 -8.19
CA GLU A 191 113.37 53.47 -8.95
C GLU A 191 114.79 53.99 -9.30
N GLN A 192 115.03 55.30 -9.23
CA GLN A 192 116.35 55.91 -9.46
C GLN A 192 117.23 55.99 -8.20
N LEU A 193 116.67 55.76 -7.00
CA LEU A 193 117.41 55.87 -5.73
C LEU A 193 117.97 54.54 -5.22
N PHE A 194 117.65 53.40 -5.83
CA PHE A 194 117.97 52.08 -5.29
C PHE A 194 118.88 51.18 -6.15
N PHE A 195 119.39 51.65 -7.29
CA PHE A 195 120.12 50.78 -8.22
C PHE A 195 121.65 51.01 -8.32
N PHE A 196 122.23 51.95 -7.58
CA PHE A 196 123.70 52.11 -7.46
C PHE A 196 124.12 52.65 -6.09
N THR A 197 124.12 51.79 -5.06
CA THR A 197 125.00 51.82 -3.87
C THR A 197 125.01 50.44 -3.23
#